data_AF-A0A931CIA5-F1
#
_entry.id   AF-A0A931CIA5-F1
#
_cell.length_a   1.000
_cell.length_b   1.000
_cell.length_c   1.000
_cell.angle_alpha   90.00
_cell.angle_beta   90.00
_cell.angle_gamma   90.00
#
_symmetry.space_group_name_H-M   'P 1'
#
loop_
_entity.id
_entity.type
_entity.pdbx_description
1 polymer ?
#
loop_
_entity_poly.entity_id
_entity_poly.type
_entity_poly.pdbx_seq_one_letter_code
_entity_poly.pdbx_strand_id
1 'polypeptide(L)'
;MARTRIRSIVVADIAYRWTVGLAGPGHVKVKLWRDGPEPGGALEVVVTFDDPWLNYGPIITAPADRVSEVFELSPIAPALVAKVVRQALEAGWQAHHSGTTRFRLTRDRERLEPSP
;
A
#
# COMPACT_ATOMS: atom_id res chain seq x y z
N MET A 1 4.08 -16.22 12.15
CA MET A 1 4.09 -15.12 11.15
C MET A 1 2.71 -15.03 10.52
N ALA A 2 2.10 -13.85 10.46
CA ALA A 2 0.81 -13.68 9.77
C ALA A 2 1.01 -13.93 8.26
N ARG A 3 0.19 -14.80 7.66
CA ARG A 3 0.25 -15.13 6.23
C ARG A 3 -0.12 -13.89 5.42
N THR A 4 0.76 -13.47 4.51
CA THR A 4 0.48 -12.36 3.58
C THR A 4 -0.75 -12.68 2.74
N ARG A 5 -1.83 -11.92 2.93
CA ARG A 5 -3.08 -12.10 2.21
C ARG A 5 -2.98 -11.43 0.83
N ILE A 6 -3.08 -12.23 -0.23
CA ILE A 6 -3.22 -11.75 -1.60
C ILE A 6 -4.66 -11.29 -1.79
N ARG A 7 -4.83 -10.09 -2.35
CA ARG A 7 -6.12 -9.46 -2.64
C ARG A 7 -6.18 -9.10 -4.12
N SER A 8 -7.40 -8.92 -4.65
CA SER A 8 -7.63 -8.48 -6.03
C SER A 8 -8.29 -7.10 -6.05
N ILE A 9 -8.09 -6.37 -7.16
CA ILE A 9 -8.79 -5.12 -7.48
C ILE A 9 -8.83 -4.94 -9.00
N VAL A 10 -9.89 -4.32 -9.52
CA VAL A 10 -9.97 -3.91 -10.93
C VAL A 10 -9.84 -2.39 -11.01
N VAL A 11 -8.93 -1.91 -11.85
CA VAL A 11 -8.69 -0.48 -12.08
C VAL A 11 -8.51 -0.27 -13.58
N ALA A 12 -9.28 0.65 -14.17
CA ALA A 12 -9.26 0.92 -15.61
C ALA A 12 -9.37 -0.38 -16.46
N ASP A 13 -10.34 -1.23 -16.10
CA ASP A 13 -10.61 -2.54 -16.75
C ASP A 13 -9.48 -3.57 -16.70
N ILE A 14 -8.40 -3.29 -15.96
CA ILE A 14 -7.30 -4.22 -15.73
C ILE A 14 -7.43 -4.82 -14.33
N ALA A 15 -7.37 -6.16 -14.24
CA ALA A 15 -7.32 -6.87 -12.98
C ALA A 15 -5.90 -6.87 -12.40
N TYR A 16 -5.77 -6.51 -11.13
CA TYR A 16 -4.53 -6.52 -10.38
C TYR A 16 -4.66 -7.37 -9.13
N ARG A 17 -3.53 -7.96 -8.73
CA ARG A 17 -3.34 -8.57 -7.41
C ARG A 17 -2.41 -7.70 -6.59
N TRP A 18 -2.64 -7.69 -5.28
CA TRP A 18 -1.81 -6.92 -4.37
C TRP A 18 -1.69 -7.55 -2.99
N THR A 19 -0.62 -7.20 -2.31
CA THR A 19 -0.32 -7.58 -0.93
C THR A 19 0.14 -6.37 -0.14
N VAL A 20 0.01 -6.45 1.19
CA VAL A 20 0.62 -5.52 2.14
C VAL A 20 1.54 -6.32 3.03
N GLY A 21 2.79 -5.88 3.15
CA GLY A 21 3.77 -6.45 4.08
C GLY A 21 4.49 -5.34 4.84
N LEU A 22 5.06 -5.67 5.99
CA LEU A 22 5.90 -4.74 6.74
C LEU A 22 7.18 -4.43 5.95
N ALA A 23 7.59 -3.15 5.96
CA ALA A 23 8.83 -2.67 5.35
C ALA A 23 9.81 -2.08 6.38
N GLY A 24 9.31 -1.72 7.58
CA GLY A 24 10.11 -1.22 8.70
C GLY A 24 9.21 -0.63 9.78
N PRO A 25 9.79 -0.08 10.87
CA PRO A 25 9.05 0.66 11.88
C PRO A 25 8.36 1.86 11.22
N GLY A 26 7.03 1.90 11.21
CA GLY A 26 6.25 2.97 10.60
C GLY A 26 6.05 2.89 9.08
N HIS A 27 6.44 1.78 8.44
CA HIS A 27 6.29 1.64 6.98
C HIS A 27 5.77 0.26 6.58
N VAL A 28 4.84 0.26 5.64
CA VAL A 28 4.40 -0.93 4.91
C VAL A 28 4.78 -0.82 3.44
N LYS A 29 4.97 -1.97 2.82
CA LYS A 29 5.12 -2.11 1.37
C LYS A 29 3.83 -2.66 0.80
N VAL A 30 3.24 -1.93 -0.14
CA VAL A 30 2.18 -2.41 -1.02
C VAL A 30 2.84 -2.94 -2.28
N LYS A 31 2.72 -4.24 -2.54
CA LYS A 31 3.18 -4.84 -3.80
C LYS A 31 1.99 -5.12 -4.68
N LEU A 32 2.02 -4.66 -5.94
CA LEU A 32 0.97 -4.86 -6.92
C LEU A 32 1.53 -5.49 -8.20
N TRP A 33 0.73 -6.28 -8.88
CA TRP A 33 1.05 -6.85 -10.20
C TRP A 33 -0.24 -7.16 -10.95
N ARG A 34 -0.17 -7.20 -12.28
CA ARG A 34 -1.31 -7.59 -13.12
C ARG A 34 -1.71 -9.04 -12.82
N ASP A 35 -3.01 -9.29 -12.75
CA ASP A 35 -3.54 -10.66 -12.77
C ASP A 35 -3.63 -11.16 -14.22
N GLY A 36 -2.96 -12.25 -14.55
CA GLY A 36 -2.92 -12.77 -15.91
C GLY A 36 -1.95 -13.95 -16.10
N PRO A 37 -1.98 -14.61 -17.27
CA PRO A 37 -1.17 -15.78 -17.56
C PRO A 37 0.33 -15.47 -17.70
N GLU A 38 0.66 -14.27 -18.17
CA GLU A 38 2.04 -13.81 -18.32
C GLU A 38 2.43 -12.89 -17.15
N PRO A 39 3.62 -13.10 -16.55
CA PRO A 39 4.13 -12.23 -15.50
C PRO A 39 4.36 -10.82 -16.04
N GLY A 40 3.58 -9.86 -15.53
CA GLY A 40 3.72 -8.45 -15.84
C GLY A 40 4.70 -7.71 -14.91
N GLY A 41 4.74 -6.39 -15.07
CA GLY A 41 5.53 -5.50 -14.22
C GLY A 41 4.99 -5.44 -12.81
N ALA A 42 5.87 -5.56 -11.82
CA ALA A 42 5.53 -5.36 -10.43
C ALA A 42 5.65 -3.88 -10.05
N LEU A 43 4.77 -3.44 -9.17
CA LEU A 43 4.82 -2.13 -8.52
C LEU A 43 5.06 -2.35 -7.03
N GLU A 44 6.10 -1.72 -6.49
CA GLU A 44 6.33 -1.66 -5.05
C GLU A 44 6.16 -0.23 -4.57
N VAL A 45 5.23 -0.01 -3.65
CA VAL A 45 4.98 1.31 -3.05
C VAL A 45 5.22 1.25 -1.56
N VAL A 46 6.16 2.05 -1.08
CA VAL A 46 6.39 2.24 0.35
C VAL A 46 5.40 3.30 0.85
N VAL A 47 4.67 2.96 1.90
CA VAL A 47 3.64 3.83 2.49
C VAL A 47 3.95 4.01 3.97
N THR A 48 3.94 5.25 4.44
CA THR A 48 3.95 5.53 5.88
C THR A 48 2.70 4.95 6.51
N PHE A 49 2.90 4.08 7.48
CA PHE A 49 1.85 3.36 8.16
C PHE A 49 2.17 3.38 9.64
N ASP A 50 1.40 4.19 10.37
CA ASP A 50 1.34 4.10 11.81
C ASP A 50 0.61 2.80 12.12
N ASP A 51 1.36 1.74 12.37
CA ASP A 51 0.80 0.50 12.87
C ASP A 51 0.33 0.79 14.30
N PRO A 52 -1.00 0.84 14.54
CA PRO A 52 -1.49 1.07 15.89
C PRO A 52 -1.04 -0.04 16.84
N TRP A 53 -0.57 -1.20 16.33
CA TRP A 53 -0.26 -2.40 17.10
C TRP A 53 1.25 -2.66 17.25
N LEU A 54 2.12 -2.05 16.44
CA LEU A 54 3.58 -2.24 16.52
C LEU A 54 4.26 -1.30 17.55
N ASN A 55 3.56 -0.25 17.98
CA ASN A 55 4.08 0.79 18.90
C ASN A 55 3.44 0.78 20.30
N TYR A 56 2.78 -0.31 20.73
CA TYR A 56 2.26 -0.39 22.09
C TYR A 56 3.40 -0.50 23.13
N GLY A 57 3.79 0.65 23.69
CA GLY A 57 3.92 0.74 25.15
C GLY A 57 2.57 0.43 25.83
N PRO A 58 2.54 0.16 27.14
CA PRO A 58 1.37 -0.39 27.84
C PRO A 58 0.10 0.35 27.45
N ILE A 59 -0.88 -0.42 26.94
CA ILE A 59 -2.14 0.01 26.36
C ILE A 59 -2.80 1.07 27.25
N ILE A 60 -2.60 2.35 26.92
CA ILE A 60 -3.35 3.44 27.51
C ILE A 60 -4.74 3.34 26.87
N THR A 61 -5.72 2.97 27.68
CA THR A 61 -7.13 2.86 27.30
C THR A 61 -7.67 4.23 26.93
N ALA A 62 -7.51 4.64 25.67
CA ALA A 62 -8.26 5.76 25.12
C ALA A 62 -9.74 5.35 25.02
N PRO A 63 -10.69 6.18 25.50
CA PRO A 63 -12.11 6.00 25.24
C PRO A 63 -12.38 5.83 23.73
N ALA A 64 -13.33 4.97 23.36
CA ALA A 64 -13.55 4.56 21.97
C ALA A 64 -13.79 5.74 21.00
N ASP A 65 -14.40 6.80 21.50
CA ASP A 65 -14.68 8.07 20.82
C ASP A 65 -13.43 8.92 20.57
N ARG A 66 -12.35 8.71 21.33
CA ARG A 66 -11.09 9.47 21.23
C ARG A 66 -9.93 8.69 20.62
N VAL A 67 -10.19 7.46 20.17
CA VAL A 67 -9.19 6.61 19.51
C VAL A 67 -8.59 7.30 18.28
N SER A 68 -9.40 8.03 17.51
CA SER A 68 -8.92 8.76 16.32
C SER A 68 -8.01 9.96 16.62
N GLU A 69 -7.98 10.45 17.86
CA GLU A 69 -7.09 11.54 18.30
C GLU A 69 -5.69 11.03 18.68
N VAL A 70 -5.59 9.74 18.99
CA VAL A 70 -4.36 9.09 19.46
C VAL A 70 -3.78 8.13 18.42
N PHE A 71 -4.65 7.53 17.61
CA PHE A 71 -4.30 6.57 16.57
C PHE A 71 -4.78 7.10 15.20
N GLU A 72 -3.85 7.35 14.29
CA GLU A 72 -4.18 7.62 12.90
C GLU A 72 -4.46 6.29 12.17
N LEU A 73 -5.66 5.74 12.39
CA LEU A 73 -6.12 4.46 11.83
C LEU A 73 -6.47 4.61 10.35
N SER A 74 -5.48 4.85 9.50
CA SER A 74 -5.69 4.88 8.04
C SER A 74 -5.19 3.58 7.42
N PRO A 75 -6.00 2.50 7.40
CA PRO A 75 -5.61 1.23 6.79
C PRO A 75 -5.36 1.40 5.28
N ILE A 76 -4.53 0.52 4.70
CA ILE A 76 -4.40 0.42 3.25
C ILE A 76 -5.70 -0.18 2.68
N ALA A 77 -6.63 0.70 2.29
CA ALA A 77 -7.93 0.35 1.74
C ALA A 77 -7.90 0.21 0.21
N PRO A 78 -8.85 -0.53 -0.40
CA PRO A 78 -8.94 -0.66 -1.85
C PRO A 78 -8.99 0.67 -2.62
N ALA A 79 -9.62 1.70 -2.05
CA ALA A 79 -9.66 3.04 -2.67
C ALA A 79 -8.26 3.67 -2.80
N LEU A 80 -7.42 3.53 -1.77
CA LEU A 80 -6.04 4.00 -1.81
C LEU A 80 -5.22 3.21 -2.84
N VAL A 81 -5.41 1.89 -2.89
CA VAL A 81 -4.76 1.02 -3.88
C VAL A 81 -5.16 1.42 -5.31
N ALA A 82 -6.44 1.71 -5.56
CA ALA A 82 -6.89 2.19 -6.87
C ALA A 82 -6.25 3.53 -7.25
N LYS A 83 -6.14 4.46 -6.30
CA LYS A 83 -5.46 5.75 -6.50
C LYS A 83 -3.98 5.55 -6.86
N VAL A 84 -3.29 4.70 -6.10
CA VAL A 84 -1.87 4.34 -6.36
C VAL A 84 -1.69 3.74 -7.76
N VAL A 85 -2.57 2.83 -8.19
CA VAL A 85 -2.50 2.25 -9.54
C VAL A 85 -2.62 3.34 -10.61
N ARG A 86 -3.62 4.23 -10.50
CA ARG A 86 -3.82 5.31 -11.48
C ARG A 86 -2.61 6.24 -11.56
N GLN A 87 -2.11 6.72 -10.42
CA GLN A 87 -0.93 7.59 -10.38
C GLN A 87 0.33 6.89 -10.90
N ALA A 88 0.51 5.61 -10.61
CA ALA A 88 1.66 4.87 -11.10
C ALA A 88 1.62 4.70 -12.62
N LEU A 89 0.43 4.41 -13.19
CA LEU A 89 0.24 4.35 -14.65
C LEU A 89 0.55 5.70 -15.30
N GLU A 90 0.06 6.81 -14.72
CA GLU A 90 0.37 8.18 -15.16
C GLU A 90 1.87 8.50 -15.07
N ALA A 91 2.55 7.98 -14.03
CA ALA A 91 4.00 8.12 -13.84
C ALA A 91 4.83 7.15 -14.70
N GLY A 92 4.20 6.38 -15.60
CA GLY A 92 4.87 5.51 -16.56
C GLY A 92 5.14 4.08 -16.08
N TRP A 93 4.54 3.63 -14.99
CA TRP A 93 4.57 2.21 -14.62
C TRP A 93 3.93 1.36 -15.72
N GLN A 94 4.71 0.41 -16.23
CA GLN A 94 4.31 -0.45 -17.32
C GLN A 94 3.86 -1.82 -16.79
N ALA A 95 2.57 -1.96 -16.45
CA ALA A 95 2.02 -3.20 -15.87
C ALA A 95 2.21 -4.46 -16.74
N HIS A 96 2.37 -4.29 -18.07
CA HIS A 96 2.58 -5.38 -19.01
C HIS A 96 4.07 -5.71 -19.27
N HIS A 97 4.99 -4.83 -18.91
CA HIS A 97 6.41 -5.01 -19.18
C HIS A 97 7.12 -5.60 -17.97
N SER A 98 8.08 -6.49 -18.19
CA SER A 98 8.85 -7.09 -17.11
C SER A 98 9.67 -6.02 -16.37
N GLY A 99 9.72 -6.13 -15.04
CA GLY A 99 10.44 -5.19 -14.20
C GLY A 99 9.73 -4.91 -12.88
N THR A 100 10.42 -4.21 -11.98
CA THR A 100 9.83 -3.70 -10.75
C THR A 100 10.00 -2.19 -10.72
N THR A 101 8.89 -1.46 -10.72
CA THR A 101 8.88 0.00 -10.51
C THR A 101 8.65 0.28 -9.04
N ARG A 102 9.43 1.20 -8.47
CA ARG A 102 9.38 1.54 -7.05
C ARG A 102 8.98 2.99 -6.86
N PHE A 103 7.98 3.19 -6.00
CA PHE A 103 7.58 4.51 -5.55
C PHE A 103 7.49 4.55 -4.03
N ARG A 104 7.48 5.77 -3.51
CA ARG A 104 7.03 6.09 -2.17
C ARG A 104 5.75 6.91 -2.30
N LEU A 105 4.76 6.57 -1.50
CA LEU A 105 3.58 7.41 -1.34
C LEU A 105 3.91 8.51 -0.32
N THR A 106 3.64 9.77 -0.65
CA THR A 106 3.84 10.91 0.25
C THR A 106 3.09 10.72 1.57
N ARG A 107 3.53 11.39 2.63
CA ARG A 107 2.96 11.23 3.98
C ARG A 107 1.46 11.54 4.03
N ASP A 108 1.02 12.55 3.27
CA ASP A 108 -0.39 12.93 3.10
C ASP A 108 -1.21 11.94 2.24
N ARG A 109 -0.56 10.92 1.67
CA ARG A 109 -1.14 9.92 0.77
C ARG A 109 -1.74 10.49 -0.51
N GLU A 110 -1.24 11.64 -0.93
CA GLU A 110 -1.74 12.34 -2.11
C GLU A 110 -0.94 12.06 -3.39
N ARG A 111 0.36 11.79 -3.31
CA ARG A 111 1.23 11.69 -4.50
C ARG A 111 2.23 10.54 -4.41
N LEU A 112 2.58 9.98 -5.57
CA LEU A 112 3.70 9.05 -5.71
C LEU A 112 4.98 9.79 -6.08
N GLU A 113 6.08 9.43 -5.42
CA GLU A 113 7.43 9.92 -5.70
C GLU A 113 8.34 8.72 -6.02
N PRO A 114 9.29 8.84 -6.97
CA PRO A 114 10.23 7.76 -7.24
C PRO A 114 10.97 7.33 -5.97
N SER A 115 11.01 6.02 -5.70
CA SER A 115 11.83 5.47 -4.62
C SER A 115 13.18 5.01 -5.18
N PRO A 116 14.29 5.25 -4.46
CA PRO A 116 15.55 4.57 -4.75
C PRO A 116 15.41 3.04 -4.65
#